data_AF-A0A2V9P677-F1
#
_entry.id   AF-A0A2V9P677-F1
#
_cell.length_a   1.000
_cell.length_b   1.000
_cell.length_c   1.000
_cell.angle_alpha   90.00
_cell.angle_beta   90.00
_cell.angle_gamma   90.00
#
_symmetry.space_group_name_H-M   'P 1'
#
loop_
_entity.id
_entity.type
_entity.pdbx_description
1 polymer ?
#
loop_
_entity_poly.entity_id
_entity_poly.type
_entity_poly.pdbx_seq_one_letter_code
_entity_poly.pdbx_strand_id
1 'polypeptide(L)'
;IPHRRKLRYLPWATAAFAVTLAIVFGALLANRTPKPQPLIRALILPEENTTPLITQDNAGPVVLAPDGSALAYVATDAHGQILLWVRKLNEVHARPITGTDGANFPFWSGDS
;
A
#
# COMPACT_ATOMS: atom_id res chain seq x y z
N ILE A 1 -5.49 -70.11 -14.09
CA ILE A 1 -4.64 -69.16 -13.32
C ILE A 1 -4.91 -67.75 -13.85
N PRO A 2 -5.83 -66.98 -13.25
CA PRO A 2 -6.15 -65.62 -13.70
C PRO A 2 -5.30 -64.56 -12.97
N HIS A 3 -5.35 -63.33 -13.47
CA HIS A 3 -4.93 -62.08 -12.80
C HIS A 3 -3.43 -61.71 -12.75
N ARG A 4 -2.87 -61.23 -13.87
CA ARG A 4 -1.67 -60.36 -13.87
C ARG A 4 -1.66 -59.20 -14.89
N ARG A 5 -2.81 -58.78 -15.44
CA ARG A 5 -2.85 -57.66 -16.41
C ARG A 5 -3.14 -56.28 -15.83
N LYS A 6 -3.68 -56.17 -14.62
CA LYS A 6 -4.05 -54.87 -14.01
C LYS A 6 -2.88 -54.12 -13.35
N LEU A 7 -1.74 -54.77 -13.14
CA LEU A 7 -0.56 -54.17 -12.50
C LEU A 7 0.32 -53.32 -13.44
N ARG A 8 0.11 -53.40 -14.76
CA ARG A 8 0.95 -52.70 -15.74
C ARG A 8 0.58 -51.22 -15.94
N TYR A 9 -0.62 -50.81 -15.53
CA TYR A 9 -1.09 -49.43 -15.64
C TYR A 9 -0.94 -48.63 -14.34
N LEU A 10 -0.63 -49.31 -13.22
CA LEU A 10 -0.39 -48.70 -11.92
C LEU A 10 0.68 -47.59 -11.91
N PRO A 11 1.85 -47.75 -12.57
CA PRO A 11 2.87 -46.69 -12.60
C PRO A 11 2.46 -45.49 -13.45
N TRP A 12 1.59 -45.68 -14.44
CA TRP A 12 1.07 -44.58 -15.25
C TRP A 12 -0.02 -43.80 -14.50
N ALA A 13 -0.83 -44.49 -13.69
CA ALA A 13 -1.81 -43.83 -12.84
C ALA A 13 -1.14 -42.96 -11.76
N THR A 14 -0.06 -43.42 -11.14
CA THR A 14 0.69 -42.63 -10.15
C THR A 14 1.41 -41.45 -10.79
N ALA A 15 2.01 -41.63 -11.98
CA ALA A 15 2.63 -40.55 -12.73
C ALA A 15 1.60 -39.47 -13.12
N ALA A 16 0.44 -39.88 -13.64
CA ALA A 16 -0.63 -38.95 -13.98
C ALA A 16 -1.14 -38.18 -12.75
N PHE A 17 -1.28 -38.87 -11.61
CA PHE A 17 -1.70 -38.24 -10.37
C PHE A 17 -0.68 -37.22 -9.86
N ALA A 18 0.60 -37.55 -9.84
CA ALA A 18 1.67 -36.65 -9.43
C ALA A 18 1.77 -35.41 -10.33
N VAL A 19 1.63 -35.59 -11.65
CA VAL A 19 1.59 -34.47 -12.62
C VAL A 19 0.39 -33.58 -12.34
N THR A 20 -0.78 -34.16 -12.10
CA THR A 20 -2.00 -33.40 -11.78
C THR A 20 -1.82 -32.60 -10.49
N LEU A 21 -1.24 -33.22 -9.45
CA LEU A 21 -0.97 -32.56 -8.17
C LEU A 21 0.02 -31.40 -8.34
N ALA A 22 1.09 -31.59 -9.13
CA ALA A 22 2.07 -30.55 -9.42
C ALA A 22 1.46 -29.38 -10.21
N ILE A 23 0.56 -29.66 -11.16
CA ILE A 23 -0.17 -28.62 -11.91
C ILE A 23 -1.09 -27.83 -10.98
N VAL A 24 -1.87 -28.51 -10.13
CA VAL A 24 -2.77 -27.85 -9.17
C VAL A 24 -1.97 -27.02 -8.16
N PHE A 25 -0.89 -27.57 -7.62
CA PHE A 25 -0.02 -26.86 -6.69
C PHE A 25 0.63 -25.64 -7.35
N GLY A 26 1.19 -25.81 -8.55
CA GLY A 26 1.75 -24.71 -9.36
C GLY A 26 0.72 -23.62 -9.64
N ALA A 27 -0.51 -24.01 -10.00
CA ALA A 27 -1.61 -23.06 -10.22
C ALA A 27 -1.97 -22.31 -8.94
N LEU A 28 -2.04 -22.99 -7.79
CA LEU A 28 -2.34 -22.35 -6.50
C LEU A 28 -1.26 -21.34 -6.08
N LEU A 29 0.02 -21.62 -6.34
CA LEU A 29 1.11 -20.67 -6.08
C LEU A 29 1.10 -19.52 -7.09
N ALA A 30 0.85 -19.79 -8.37
CA ALA A 30 0.81 -18.78 -9.43
C ALA A 30 -0.41 -17.85 -9.31
N ASN A 31 -1.52 -18.32 -8.75
CA ASN A 31 -2.74 -17.52 -8.55
C ASN A 31 -2.63 -16.52 -7.38
N ARG A 32 -1.44 -16.36 -6.79
CA ARG A 32 -1.11 -15.20 -5.95
C ARG A 32 -0.79 -13.97 -6.80
N THR A 33 -1.57 -13.71 -7.84
CA THR A 33 -1.48 -12.44 -8.57
C THR A 33 -1.85 -11.33 -7.57
N PRO A 34 -0.94 -10.40 -7.27
CA PRO A 34 -1.28 -9.22 -6.48
C PRO A 34 -2.50 -8.57 -7.14
N LYS A 35 -3.57 -8.31 -6.36
CA LYS A 35 -4.72 -7.58 -6.89
C LYS A 35 -4.20 -6.32 -7.59
N PRO A 36 -4.63 -6.02 -8.83
CA PRO A 36 -4.25 -4.78 -9.48
C PRO A 36 -4.54 -3.64 -8.52
N GLN A 37 -3.49 -3.00 -8.01
CA GLN A 37 -3.67 -1.86 -7.13
C GLN A 37 -4.22 -0.74 -8.03
N PRO A 38 -5.41 -0.19 -7.73
CA PRO A 38 -5.96 0.88 -8.53
C PRO A 38 -4.98 2.05 -8.53
N LEU A 39 -4.57 2.49 -9.72
CA LEU A 39 -3.71 3.67 -9.87
C LEU A 39 -4.54 4.91 -9.50
N ILE A 40 -4.34 5.44 -8.30
CA ILE A 40 -4.97 6.69 -7.86
C ILE A 40 -4.06 7.84 -8.28
N ARG A 41 -4.55 8.68 -9.20
CA ARG A 41 -3.92 9.96 -9.52
C ARG A 41 -4.75 11.06 -8.85
N ALA A 42 -4.21 11.68 -7.80
CA ALA A 42 -4.84 12.78 -7.10
C ALA A 42 -4.00 14.06 -7.28
N LEU A 43 -4.67 15.18 -7.56
CA LEU A 43 -4.07 16.49 -7.42
C LEU A 43 -4.46 17.03 -6.05
N ILE A 44 -3.46 17.41 -5.26
CA ILE A 44 -3.67 17.87 -3.89
C ILE A 44 -3.43 19.36 -3.89
N LEU A 45 -4.53 20.09 -3.79
CA LEU A 45 -4.51 21.52 -3.68
C LEU A 45 -4.21 21.88 -2.22
N PRO A 46 -3.43 22.95 -1.97
CA PRO A 46 -3.29 23.50 -0.63
C PRO A 46 -4.67 23.89 -0.07
N GLU A 47 -4.82 23.84 1.25
CA GLU A 47 -6.01 24.42 1.89
C GLU A 47 -6.02 25.94 1.71
N GLU A 48 -7.22 26.51 1.67
CA GLU A 48 -7.38 27.96 1.66
C GLU A 48 -6.63 28.59 2.83
N ASN A 49 -5.87 29.65 2.54
CA ASN A 49 -5.04 30.37 3.51
C ASN A 49 -3.93 29.54 4.17
N THR A 50 -3.50 28.44 3.53
CA THR A 50 -2.30 27.70 3.96
C THR A 50 -1.20 27.78 2.91
N THR A 51 0.05 27.90 3.36
CA THR A 51 1.22 27.83 2.47
C THR A 51 2.03 26.56 2.78
N PRO A 52 2.00 25.54 1.92
CA PRO A 52 2.71 24.31 2.17
C PRO A 52 4.22 24.54 2.01
N LEU A 53 4.99 24.06 2.99
CA LEU A 53 6.43 24.28 3.06
C LEU A 53 7.20 23.13 2.40
N ILE A 54 6.90 22.84 1.13
CA ILE A 54 7.43 21.63 0.45
C ILE A 54 8.82 21.88 -0.16
N THR A 55 9.17 23.15 -0.41
CA THR A 55 10.42 23.56 -1.07
C THR A 55 11.42 24.25 -0.15
N GLN A 56 11.08 24.43 1.13
CA GLN A 56 12.01 24.94 2.14
C GLN A 56 12.76 23.78 2.79
N ASP A 57 14.09 23.91 2.90
CA ASP A 57 14.98 22.91 3.49
C ASP A 57 14.58 22.49 4.92
N ASN A 58 13.79 23.30 5.63
CA ASN A 58 13.47 23.10 7.04
C ASN A 58 12.18 22.32 7.30
N ALA A 59 11.33 22.05 6.31
CA ALA A 59 9.99 21.48 6.54
C ALA A 59 9.87 20.01 6.13
N GLY A 60 10.73 19.55 5.21
CA GLY A 60 10.78 18.15 4.76
C GLY A 60 9.71 17.79 3.73
N PRO A 61 9.68 16.52 3.28
CA PRO A 61 8.80 16.09 2.20
C PRO A 61 7.34 15.92 2.66
N VAL A 62 6.43 15.88 1.69
CA VAL A 62 5.10 15.29 1.89
C VAL A 62 5.25 13.78 2.01
N VAL A 63 4.66 13.17 3.05
CA VAL A 63 4.78 11.73 3.32
C VAL A 63 3.42 11.03 3.29
N LEU A 64 3.34 9.92 2.56
CA LEU A 64 2.16 9.06 2.49
C LEU A 64 2.21 8.02 3.62
N ALA A 65 1.06 7.77 4.25
CA ALA A 65 0.91 6.71 5.24
C ALA A 65 1.21 5.32 4.59
N PRO A 66 1.79 4.35 5.31
CA PRO A 66 2.11 3.03 4.77
C PRO A 66 0.88 2.28 4.24
N ASP A 67 -0.26 2.42 4.92
CA ASP A 67 -1.57 1.92 4.45
C ASP A 67 -2.14 2.67 3.22
N GLY A 68 -1.54 3.80 2.85
CA GLY A 68 -1.96 4.65 1.74
C GLY A 68 -3.23 5.46 2.01
N SER A 69 -3.71 5.57 3.25
CA SER A 69 -5.00 6.22 3.55
C SER A 69 -4.92 7.74 3.70
N ALA A 70 -3.73 8.27 4.02
CA ALA A 70 -3.54 9.68 4.33
C ALA A 70 -2.15 10.20 3.94
N LEU A 71 -2.05 11.52 3.83
CA LEU A 71 -0.80 12.27 3.65
C LEU A 71 -0.56 13.17 4.85
N ALA A 72 0.71 13.31 5.22
CA ALA A 72 1.17 14.29 6.18
C ALA A 72 2.16 15.26 5.52
N TYR A 73 2.05 16.54 5.87
CA TYR A 73 2.93 17.59 5.36
C TYR A 73 2.95 18.77 6.33
N VAL A 74 3.98 19.62 6.20
CA VAL A 74 4.10 20.84 6.99
C VAL A 74 3.58 22.02 6.17
N ALA A 75 2.77 22.87 6.79
CA ALA A 75 2.28 24.09 6.18
C ALA A 75 2.15 25.20 7.22
N THR A 76 2.28 26.43 6.74
CA THR A 76 1.93 27.62 7.52
C THR A 76 0.43 27.86 7.43
N ASP A 77 -0.21 28.12 8.56
CA ASP A 77 -1.62 28.46 8.64
C ASP A 77 -1.89 29.96 8.34
N ALA A 78 -3.16 30.36 8.41
CA ALA A 78 -3.59 31.74 8.19
C ALA A 78 -3.02 32.75 9.20
N HIS A 79 -2.51 32.28 10.34
CA HIS A 79 -1.90 33.09 11.39
C HIS A 79 -0.37 33.13 11.30
N GLY A 80 0.23 32.47 10.30
CA GLY A 80 1.68 32.40 10.15
C GLY A 80 2.33 31.29 10.99
N GLN A 81 1.54 30.41 11.62
CA GLN A 81 2.06 29.32 12.45
C GLN A 81 2.39 28.10 11.59
N ILE A 82 3.58 27.53 11.82
CA ILE A 82 4.01 26.30 11.16
C ILE A 82 3.47 25.11 11.94
N LEU A 83 2.67 24.27 11.29
CA LEU A 83 2.04 23.10 11.90
C LEU A 83 2.18 21.87 11.00
N LEU A 84 2.01 20.70 11.60
CA LEU A 84 1.81 19.45 10.88
C LEU A 84 0.34 19.35 10.46
N TRP A 85 0.12 18.99 9.20
CA TRP A 85 -1.20 18.80 8.62
C TRP A 85 -1.36 17.37 8.12
N VAL A 86 -2.55 16.82 8.31
CA VAL A 86 -2.93 15.50 7.78
C VAL A 86 -4.15 15.62 6.89
N ARG A 87 -4.05 15.07 5.68
CA ARG A 87 -5.15 14.97 4.71
C ARG A 87 -5.42 13.52 4.40
N LYS A 88 -6.59 13.01 4.78
CA LYS A 88 -7.02 11.68 4.32
C LYS A 88 -7.35 11.71 2.84
N LEU A 89 -7.04 10.65 2.12
CA LEU A 89 -7.32 10.59 0.68
C LEU A 89 -8.82 10.47 0.35
N ASN A 90 -9.64 10.07 1.32
CA ASN A 90 -11.10 10.06 1.22
C ASN A 90 -11.77 11.36 1.69
N GLU A 91 -10.98 12.36 2.12
CA GLU A 91 -11.47 13.67 2.56
C GLU A 91 -10.94 14.76 1.62
N VAL A 92 -11.74 15.80 1.42
CA VAL A 92 -11.32 16.95 0.60
C VAL A 92 -10.30 17.78 1.37
N HIS A 93 -10.54 17.98 2.66
CA HIS A 93 -9.80 18.91 3.50
C HIS A 93 -8.72 18.25 4.36
N ALA A 94 -7.58 18.94 4.49
CA ALA A 94 -6.55 18.67 5.48
C ALA A 94 -6.91 19.28 6.84
N ARG A 95 -6.38 18.67 7.91
CA ARG A 95 -6.58 19.16 9.28
C ARG A 95 -5.23 19.38 9.96
N PRO A 96 -5.07 20.46 10.73
CA PRO A 96 -3.86 20.67 11.51
C PRO A 96 -3.83 19.71 12.71
N ILE A 97 -2.64 19.30 13.11
CA ILE A 97 -2.40 18.59 14.37
C ILE A 97 -2.01 19.65 15.42
N THR A 98 -2.79 19.73 16.50
CA THR A 98 -2.51 20.66 17.58
C THR A 98 -1.25 20.24 18.36
N GLY A 99 -0.43 21.21 18.79
CA GLY A 99 0.78 20.94 19.56
C GLY A 99 2.00 20.55 18.72
N THR A 100 1.95 20.80 17.41
CA THR A 100 3.07 20.57 16.48
C THR A 100 3.66 21.88 15.96
N ASP A 101 3.70 22.91 16.81
CA ASP A 101 4.26 24.21 16.46
C ASP A 101 5.73 24.07 16.03
N GLY A 102 6.06 24.60 14.85
CA GLY A 102 7.40 24.48 14.28
C GLY A 102 7.74 23.07 13.78
N ALA A 103 6.73 22.23 13.51
CA ALA A 103 6.93 20.90 12.96
C ALA A 103 7.80 20.89 11.70
N ASN A 104 8.61 19.84 11.59
CA ASN A 104 9.48 19.59 10.46
C ASN A 104 9.67 18.08 10.24
N PHE A 105 10.02 17.71 9.00
CA PHE A 105 10.37 16.34 8.60
C PHE A 105 9.39 15.27 9.09
N PRO A 106 8.10 15.35 8.68
CA PRO A 106 7.09 14.42 9.13
C PRO A 106 7.39 12.98 8.69
N PHE A 107 6.96 12.02 9.51
CA PHE A 107 7.02 10.60 9.19
C PHE A 107 5.79 9.90 9.78
N TRP A 108 5.48 8.73 9.24
CA TRP A 108 4.49 7.80 9.80
C TRP A 108 5.21 6.66 10.51
N SER A 109 4.63 6.15 11.60
CA SER A 109 5.10 4.90 12.18
C SER A 109 4.78 3.74 11.23
N GLY A 110 5.62 2.70 11.23
CA GLY A 110 5.52 1.61 10.24
C GLY A 110 4.29 0.71 10.37
N ASP A 111 3.54 0.84 11.46
CA ASP A 111 2.27 0.16 11.73
C ASP A 111 1.03 0.93 11.25
N SER A 112 1.22 2.14 10.71
CA SER A 112 0.16 3.01 10.20
C SER A 112 -0.41 2.55 8.86
#